data_AF-A0A7S2U8Y6-F1
#
_entry.id   AF-A0A7S2U8Y6-F1
#
_cell.length_a   1.000
_cell.length_b   1.000
_cell.length_c   1.000
_cell.angle_alpha   90.00
_cell.angle_beta   90.00
_cell.angle_gamma   90.00
#
_symmetry.space_group_name_H-M   'P 1'
#
loop_
_entity.id
_entity.type
_entity.pdbx_description
1 polymer ?
#
loop_
_entity_poly.entity_id
_entity_poly.type
_entity_poly.pdbx_seq_one_letter_code
_entity_poly.pdbx_strand_id
1 'polypeptide(L)'
;DNMAVECVGYLLEELRNDEALEQFKIDVADANVFIGSLIFVQELAEKVVEVVEPLRDQLDAVLVFPSMPEVMRMNKVGSFTMKNLGQSKSVVADFMKKKKQED
;
A
#
# COMPACT_ATOMS: atom_id res chain seq x y z
N ASP A 1 -23.75 -17.51 -11.26
CA ASP A 1 -22.56 -16.67 -11.54
C ASP A 1 -22.62 -15.33 -10.82
N ASN A 2 -22.63 -15.33 -9.48
CA ASN A 2 -22.54 -14.12 -8.68
C ASN A 2 -21.30 -14.21 -7.80
N MET A 3 -20.49 -13.15 -7.77
CA MET A 3 -19.34 -13.00 -6.88
C MET A 3 -19.74 -12.08 -5.73
N ALA A 4 -19.56 -12.55 -4.50
CA ALA A 4 -19.65 -11.70 -3.31
C ALA A 4 -18.25 -11.15 -2.99
N VAL A 5 -18.20 -9.90 -2.53
CA VAL A 5 -16.96 -9.24 -2.12
C VAL A 5 -17.21 -8.57 -0.78
N GLU A 6 -16.29 -8.77 0.14
CA GLU A 6 -16.21 -7.99 1.36
C GLU A 6 -15.19 -6.87 1.18
N CYS A 7 -15.58 -5.66 1.55
CA CYS A 7 -14.74 -4.47 1.47
C CYS A 7 -14.68 -3.82 2.85
N VAL A 8 -13.50 -3.84 3.45
CA VAL A 8 -13.16 -3.12 4.67
C VAL A 8 -12.08 -2.08 4.34
N GLY A 9 -12.09 -0.95 5.03
CA GLY A 9 -11.19 0.14 4.72
C GLY A 9 -11.11 1.16 5.84
N TYR A 10 -9.96 1.83 5.89
CA TYR A 10 -9.60 2.78 6.92
C TYR A 10 -9.11 4.05 6.26
N LEU A 11 -9.50 5.20 6.81
CA LEU A 11 -8.77 6.42 6.53
C LEU A 11 -7.41 6.31 7.20
N LEU A 12 -6.37 6.82 6.53
CA LEU A 12 -4.99 6.68 7.03
C LEU A 12 -4.85 7.16 8.49
N GLU A 13 -5.47 8.29 8.82
CA GLU A 13 -5.42 8.88 10.17
C GLU A 13 -6.10 8.02 11.25
N GLU A 14 -7.02 7.13 10.90
CA GLU A 14 -7.66 6.22 11.86
C GLU A 14 -6.67 5.21 12.42
N LEU A 15 -5.60 4.88 11.69
CA LEU A 15 -4.52 3.99 12.15
C LEU A 15 -3.65 4.60 13.27
N ARG A 16 -3.95 5.82 13.71
CA ARG A 16 -3.43 6.37 14.98
C ARG A 16 -4.11 5.76 16.20
N ASN A 17 -5.35 5.30 16.06
CA ASN A 17 -6.09 4.63 17.11
C ASN A 17 -5.66 3.15 17.18
N ASP A 18 -5.31 2.68 18.37
CA ASP A 18 -4.80 1.32 18.57
C ASP A 18 -5.84 0.23 18.25
N GLU A 19 -7.11 0.46 18.54
CA GLU A 19 -8.22 -0.47 18.23
C GLU A 19 -8.42 -0.59 16.71
N ALA A 20 -8.38 0.54 15.99
CA ALA A 20 -8.44 0.53 14.53
C ALA A 20 -7.22 -0.18 13.90
N LEU A 21 -6.03 0.02 14.49
CA LEU A 21 -4.81 -0.66 14.05
C LEU A 21 -4.86 -2.18 14.32
N GLU A 22 -5.44 -2.59 15.44
CA GLU A 22 -5.68 -4.01 15.75
C GLU A 22 -6.66 -4.65 14.77
N GLN A 23 -7.78 -3.98 14.47
CA GLN A 23 -8.73 -4.48 13.49
C GLN A 23 -8.12 -4.53 12.08
N PHE A 24 -7.36 -3.50 11.70
CA PHE A 24 -6.63 -3.48 10.43
C PHE A 24 -5.67 -4.68 10.28
N LYS A 25 -4.98 -5.09 11.36
CA LYS A 25 -4.13 -6.31 11.34
C LYS A 25 -4.92 -7.57 11.06
N ILE A 26 -6.09 -7.71 11.67
CA ILE A 26 -6.98 -8.86 11.48
C ILE A 26 -7.48 -8.89 10.04
N ASP A 27 -7.95 -7.75 9.54
CA ASP A 27 -8.50 -7.62 8.20
C ASP A 27 -7.46 -7.91 7.11
N VAL A 28 -6.22 -7.41 7.26
CA VAL A 28 -5.14 -7.70 6.30
C VAL A 28 -4.72 -9.17 6.34
N ALA A 29 -4.82 -9.83 7.50
CA ALA A 29 -4.51 -11.25 7.63
C ALA A 29 -5.50 -12.14 6.88
N ASP A 30 -6.77 -11.73 6.77
CA ASP A 30 -7.83 -12.46 6.06
C ASP A 30 -8.03 -12.00 4.61
N ALA A 31 -7.49 -10.83 4.23
CA ALA A 31 -7.68 -10.25 2.91
C ALA A 31 -7.04 -11.07 1.77
N ASN A 32 -7.70 -11.04 0.60
CA ASN A 32 -7.09 -11.45 -0.67
C ASN A 32 -6.29 -10.32 -1.33
N VAL A 33 -6.80 -9.08 -1.25
CA VAL A 33 -6.25 -7.92 -1.96
C VAL A 33 -6.09 -6.76 -1.01
N PHE A 34 -4.88 -6.17 -0.99
CA PHE A 34 -4.62 -4.92 -0.28
C PHE A 34 -4.56 -3.75 -1.26
N ILE A 35 -5.23 -2.64 -0.92
CA ILE A 35 -5.19 -1.39 -1.68
C ILE A 35 -4.76 -0.24 -0.78
N GLY A 36 -3.70 0.46 -1.16
CA GLY A 36 -3.21 1.66 -0.48
C GLY A 36 -3.10 2.84 -1.45
N SER A 37 -3.43 4.06 -1.01
CA SER A 37 -3.35 5.26 -1.85
C SER A 37 -3.13 6.51 -1.00
N LEU A 38 -2.34 7.46 -1.50
CA LEU A 38 -2.08 8.76 -0.88
C LEU A 38 -1.54 8.66 0.56
N ILE A 39 -0.78 7.61 0.86
CA ILE A 39 -0.18 7.42 2.18
C ILE A 39 1.11 8.23 2.22
N PHE A 40 1.08 9.42 2.82
CA PHE A 40 2.20 10.40 2.84
C PHE A 40 2.67 10.82 4.25
N VAL A 41 2.17 10.16 5.28
CA VAL A 41 2.56 10.41 6.68
C VAL A 41 3.51 9.31 7.15
N GLN A 42 4.76 9.66 7.48
CA GLN A 42 5.83 8.71 7.80
C GLN A 42 5.42 7.70 8.88
N GLU A 43 4.92 8.18 10.03
CA GLU A 43 4.49 7.33 11.16
C GLU A 43 3.44 6.28 10.73
N LEU A 44 2.49 6.68 9.87
CA LEU A 44 1.40 5.82 9.43
C LEU A 44 1.84 4.90 8.30
N ALA A 45 2.76 5.36 7.44
CA ALA A 45 3.40 4.53 6.43
C ALA A 45 4.17 3.38 7.06
N GLU A 46 4.91 3.63 8.15
CA GLU A 46 5.62 2.61 8.91
C GLU A 46 4.65 1.56 9.48
N LYS A 47 3.57 1.99 10.15
CA LYS A 47 2.53 1.08 10.64
C LYS A 47 1.92 0.21 9.54
N VAL A 48 1.62 0.79 8.38
CA VAL A 48 1.07 0.03 7.23
C VAL A 48 2.09 -1.00 6.72
N VAL A 49 3.36 -0.63 6.60
CA VAL A 49 4.42 -1.53 6.16
C VAL A 49 4.61 -2.67 7.16
N GLU A 50 4.65 -2.39 8.46
CA GLU A 50 4.80 -3.40 9.52
C GLU A 50 3.70 -4.46 9.48
N VAL A 51 2.48 -4.09 9.12
CA VAL A 51 1.34 -5.01 9.03
C VAL A 51 1.31 -5.76 7.69
N VAL A 52 1.52 -5.06 6.58
CA VAL A 52 1.29 -5.62 5.23
C VAL A 52 2.51 -6.39 4.71
N GLU A 53 3.74 -5.95 5.00
CA GLU A 53 4.96 -6.57 4.45
C GLU A 53 5.11 -8.05 4.83
N PRO A 54 4.88 -8.49 6.09
CA PRO A 54 4.94 -9.91 6.46
C PRO A 54 3.90 -10.77 5.73
N LEU A 55 2.78 -10.18 5.35
CA LEU A 55 1.63 -10.84 4.71
C LEU A 55 1.63 -10.65 3.18
N ARG A 56 2.62 -9.96 2.62
CA ARG A 56 2.68 -9.64 1.19
C ARG A 56 2.64 -10.88 0.30
N ASP A 57 3.29 -11.96 0.73
CA ASP A 57 3.38 -13.17 -0.08
C ASP A 57 2.07 -13.98 -0.06
N GLN A 58 1.28 -13.93 1.03
CA GLN A 58 -0.05 -14.55 1.09
C GLN A 58 -1.12 -13.78 0.31
N LEU A 59 -1.02 -12.45 0.23
CA LEU A 59 -1.97 -11.61 -0.52
C LEU A 59 -1.90 -11.89 -2.02
N ASP A 60 -3.04 -12.12 -2.68
CA ASP A 60 -3.10 -12.35 -4.13
C ASP A 60 -2.60 -11.12 -4.92
N ALA A 61 -2.93 -9.92 -4.43
CA ALA A 61 -2.45 -8.67 -4.98
C ALA A 61 -2.25 -7.59 -3.90
N VAL A 62 -1.24 -6.75 -4.11
CA VAL A 62 -0.96 -5.55 -3.32
C VAL A 62 -0.86 -4.38 -4.30
N LEU A 63 -1.82 -3.47 -4.21
CA LEU A 63 -1.99 -2.32 -5.10
C LEU A 63 -1.78 -1.02 -4.33
N VAL A 64 -0.61 -0.42 -4.48
CA VAL A 64 -0.23 0.85 -3.87
C VAL A 64 -0.12 1.92 -4.94
N PHE A 65 -1.10 2.82 -4.96
CA PHE A 65 -1.10 4.06 -5.73
C PHE A 65 -0.19 5.11 -5.07
N PRO A 66 0.15 6.23 -5.73
CA PRO A 66 1.20 7.17 -5.28
C PRO A 66 1.13 7.47 -3.78
N SER A 67 2.18 7.07 -3.07
CA SER A 67 2.33 7.06 -1.61
C SER A 67 3.83 7.16 -1.27
N MET A 68 4.20 7.04 0.01
CA MET A 68 5.61 7.02 0.41
C MET A 68 6.37 5.84 -0.21
N PRO A 69 7.69 6.00 -0.48
CA PRO A 69 8.48 4.99 -1.18
C PRO A 69 8.50 3.61 -0.50
N GLU A 70 8.48 3.54 0.83
CA GLU A 70 8.41 2.28 1.57
C GLU A 70 7.11 1.52 1.30
N VAL A 71 5.96 2.22 1.32
CA VAL A 71 4.65 1.61 1.04
C VAL A 71 4.58 1.17 -0.42
N MET A 72 5.04 2.03 -1.33
CA MET A 72 5.03 1.76 -2.76
C MET A 72 5.83 0.49 -3.13
N ARG A 73 6.92 0.17 -2.42
CA ARG A 73 7.73 -1.04 -2.69
C ARG A 73 6.96 -2.35 -2.49
N MET A 74 5.89 -2.35 -1.71
CA MET A 74 5.10 -3.55 -1.43
C MET A 74 4.26 -4.01 -2.62
N ASN A 75 4.09 -3.18 -3.65
CA ASN A 75 3.29 -3.50 -4.85
C ASN A 75 3.60 -4.90 -5.43
N LYS A 76 2.54 -5.65 -5.70
CA LYS A 76 2.55 -7.03 -6.18
C LYS A 76 1.30 -7.28 -7.03
N VAL A 77 1.48 -7.61 -8.31
CA VAL A 77 0.38 -8.06 -9.17
C VAL A 77 0.89 -9.20 -10.06
N GLY A 78 0.61 -10.45 -9.69
CA GLY A 78 1.17 -11.61 -10.38
C GLY A 78 2.71 -11.58 -10.39
N SER A 79 3.32 -11.75 -11.57
CA SER A 79 4.78 -11.65 -11.73
C SER A 79 5.31 -10.21 -11.78
N PHE A 80 4.42 -9.22 -11.84
CA PHE A 80 4.79 -7.81 -11.83
C PHE A 80 5.14 -7.36 -10.41
N THR A 81 6.38 -6.88 -10.26
CA THR A 81 6.87 -6.25 -9.04
C THR A 81 7.57 -4.95 -9.39
N MET A 82 7.70 -4.04 -8.42
CA MET A 82 8.45 -2.78 -8.59
C MET A 82 9.91 -2.99 -9.02
N LYS A 83 10.48 -4.20 -8.86
CA LYS A 83 11.82 -4.55 -9.35
C LYS A 83 11.87 -4.62 -10.89
N ASN A 84 10.77 -4.98 -11.54
CA ASN A 84 10.66 -5.06 -13.00
C ASN A 84 10.53 -3.68 -13.66
N LEU A 85 10.28 -2.62 -12.87
CA LEU A 85 10.21 -1.22 -13.31
C LEU A 85 11.59 -0.60 -13.64
N GLY A 86 12.66 -1.40 -13.72
CA GLY A 86 14.04 -0.96 -13.94
C GLY A 86 14.28 -0.11 -15.18
N GLN A 87 13.36 -0.09 -16.16
CA GLN A 87 13.44 0.79 -17.33
C GLN A 87 12.69 2.13 -17.19
N SER A 88 11.78 2.27 -16.22
CA SER A 88 10.93 3.48 -16.06
C SER A 88 11.16 4.26 -14.77
N LYS A 89 12.14 3.86 -13.94
CA LYS A 89 12.56 4.61 -12.74
C LYS A 89 12.86 6.09 -13.00
N SER A 90 13.39 6.43 -14.18
CA SER A 90 13.66 7.84 -14.53
C SER A 90 12.37 8.67 -14.53
N VAL A 91 11.32 8.17 -15.19
CA VAL A 91 10.13 9.00 -15.48
C VAL A 91 9.27 9.20 -14.23
N VAL A 92 9.11 8.16 -13.41
CA VAL A 92 8.26 8.23 -12.21
C VAL A 92 8.95 9.01 -11.08
N ALA A 93 10.27 8.86 -10.91
CA ALA A 93 11.03 9.64 -9.93
C ALA A 93 11.07 11.13 -10.30
N ASP A 94 11.21 11.46 -11.58
CA ASP A 94 11.16 12.84 -12.07
C ASP A 94 9.76 13.44 -11.91
N PHE A 95 8.70 12.65 -12.07
CA PHE A 95 7.32 13.09 -11.85
C PHE A 95 7.03 13.38 -10.38
N MET A 96 7.50 12.53 -9.45
CA MET A 96 7.36 12.78 -8.01
C MET A 96 8.21 13.96 -7.53
N LYS A 97 9.42 14.16 -8.09
CA LYS A 97 10.26 15.32 -7.78
C LYS A 97 9.66 16.64 -8.25
N LYS A 98 9.01 16.67 -9.43
CA LYS A 98 8.37 17.88 -9.96
C LYS A 98 7.24 18.38 -9.07
N LYS A 99 6.39 17.48 -8.55
CA LYS A 99 5.34 17.87 -7.60
C LYS A 99 5.88 18.46 -6.29
N LYS A 100 7.09 18.08 -5.87
CA LYS A 100 7.75 18.63 -4.68
C LYS A 100 8.41 20.00 -4.92
N GLN A 101 8.44 20.49 -6.16
CA GLN A 101 8.97 21.81 -6.53
C GLN A 101 7.87 22.82 -6.88
N GLU A 102 6.62 22.37 -7.04
CA GLU A 102 5.47 23.23 -7.35
C GLU A 102 4.60 23.57 -6.11
N ASP A 103 5.00 23.08 -4.93
CA ASP A 103 4.59 23.57 -3.60
C ASP A 103 5.77 24.31 -2.95
#